data_AF-A0A535NG96-F1
#
_entry.id   AF-A0A535NG96-F1
#
_cell.length_a   1.000
_cell.length_b   1.000
_cell.length_c   1.000
_cell.angle_alpha   90.00
_cell.angle_beta   90.00
_cell.angle_gamma   90.00
#
_symmetry.space_group_name_H-M   'P 1'
#
loop_
_entity.id
_entity.type
_entity.pdbx_description
1 polymer ?
#
loop_
_entity_poly.entity_id
_entity_poly.type
_entity_poly.pdbx_seq_one_letter_code
_entity_poly.pdbx_strand_id
1 'polypeptide(L)' 'MFTDRVKIFVKRGDGRAGALSFRREKFVPRGGPDGGNGGRGGNIILEVSRQLNSLQDYRF' A
#
# COMPACT_ATOMS: atom_id res chain seq x y z
N MET A 1 3.95 7.57 38.90
CA MET A 1 3.56 7.85 37.50
C MET A 1 3.55 6.53 36.74
N PHE A 2 2.44 6.17 36.10
CA PHE A 2 2.29 4.94 35.32
C PHE A 2 2.32 5.27 33.83
N THR A 3 2.94 4.43 33.00
CA THR A 3 3.05 4.64 31.55
C THR A 3 2.97 3.30 30.84
N ASP A 4 2.02 3.17 29.92
CA ASP A 4 1.88 1.98 29.07
C ASP A 4 2.77 2.10 27.83
N ARG A 5 3.32 0.97 27.38
CA ARG A 5 4.24 0.88 26.23
C ARG A 5 4.01 -0.42 25.49
N VAL A 6 4.01 -0.35 24.16
CA VAL A 6 3.88 -1.50 23.27
C VAL A 6 4.81 -1.32 22.06
N LYS A 7 5.23 -2.43 21.44
CA LYS A 7 5.96 -2.45 20.17
C LYS A 7 5.10 -3.16 19.15
N ILE A 8 4.86 -2.51 18.01
CA ILE A 8 4.12 -3.09 16.89
C ILE A 8 5.01 -3.13 15.65
N PHE A 9 4.83 -4.16 14.83
CA PHE A 9 5.41 -4.23 13.51
C PHE A 9 4.33 -3.92 12.49
N VAL A 10 4.57 -2.91 11.66
CA VAL A 10 3.63 -2.48 10.64
C VAL A 10 4.31 -2.50 9.28
N LYS A 11 3.65 -3.10 8.28
CA LYS A 11 4.10 -3.10 6.89
C LYS A 11 3.01 -2.50 6.02
N ARG A 12 3.37 -1.46 5.24
CA ARG A 12 2.44 -0.85 4.29
C ARG A 12 2.30 -1.71 3.04
N GLY A 13 1.30 -1.42 2.20
CA GLY A 13 1.18 -2.11 0.91
C GLY A 13 2.37 -1.78 -0.01
N ASP A 14 2.88 -2.79 -0.70
CA ASP A 14 4.09 -2.68 -1.53
C ASP A 14 3.88 -1.86 -2.83
N GLY A 15 2.63 -1.70 -3.26
CA GLY A 15 2.28 -1.19 -4.59
C GLY A 15 2.23 -2.31 -5.62
N ARG A 16 1.85 -2.01 -6.85
CA ARG A 16 1.80 -2.98 -7.95
C ARG A 16 2.79 -2.61 -9.02
N ALA A 17 3.34 -3.61 -9.71
CA ALA A 17 4.15 -3.37 -10.90
C ALA A 17 3.31 -2.75 -12.02
N GLY A 18 3.93 -1.89 -12.83
CA GLY A 18 3.38 -1.48 -14.11
C GLY A 18 3.47 -2.62 -15.13
N ALA A 19 2.80 -2.45 -16.25
CA ALA A 19 2.83 -3.40 -17.35
C ALA A 19 3.81 -2.94 -18.43
N LEU A 20 4.59 -3.87 -18.98
CA LEU A 20 5.29 -3.69 -20.25
C LEU A 20 4.46 -4.37 -21.34
N SER A 21 3.75 -3.56 -22.13
CA SER A 21 2.96 -4.05 -23.26
C SER A 21 3.11 -3.14 -24.47
N PHE A 22 2.84 -3.73 -25.64
CA PHE A 22 2.78 -3.04 -26.92
C PHE A 22 1.44 -3.31 -27.57
N ARG A 23 0.87 -2.27 -28.18
CA ARG A 23 -0.39 -2.37 -28.90
C ARG A 23 -0.25 -3.30 -30.10
N ARG A 24 -1.21 -4.20 -30.29
CA ARG A 24 -1.23 -5.15 -31.43
C ARG A 24 -2.54 -5.02 -32.19
N GLU A 25 -2.44 -4.57 -33.44
CA GLU A 25 -3.59 -4.43 -34.34
C GLU A 25 -3.31 -5.15 -35.66
N LYS A 26 -4.36 -5.68 -36.29
CA LYS A 26 -4.29 -6.58 -37.45
C LYS A 26 -3.46 -6.04 -38.63
N PHE A 27 -3.39 -4.71 -38.80
CA PHE A 27 -2.68 -4.06 -39.89
C PHE A 27 -1.57 -3.09 -39.43
N VAL A 28 -1.18 -3.15 -38.14
CA VAL A 28 -0.12 -2.33 -37.59
C VAL A 28 1.02 -3.24 -37.13
N PRO A 29 2.09 -3.38 -37.94
CA PRO A 29 3.18 -4.33 -37.66
C PRO A 29 3.93 -4.05 -36.34
N ARG A 30 3.98 -2.78 -35.91
CA ARG A 30 4.60 -2.34 -34.67
C ARG A 30 3.74 -1.27 -34.00
N GLY A 31 2.80 -1.68 -33.15
CA GLY A 31 2.09 -0.74 -32.30
C GLY A 31 3.00 -0.20 -31.21
N GLY A 32 2.74 1.04 -30.80
CA GLY A 32 3.50 1.70 -29.73
C GLY A 32 3.32 1.03 -28.36
N PRO A 33 4.16 1.40 -27.39
CA PRO A 33 3.99 0.94 -26.01
C PRO A 33 2.66 1.44 -25.44
N ASP A 34 1.88 0.54 -24.84
CA ASP A 34 0.57 0.82 -24.23
C ASP A 34 0.47 0.31 -22.79
N GLY A 35 1.61 0.00 -22.19
CA GLY A 35 1.72 -0.46 -20.81
C GLY A 35 1.29 0.59 -19.79
N GLY A 36 0.45 0.18 -18.83
CA GLY A 36 -0.01 1.01 -17.73
C GLY A 36 0.99 1.10 -16.57
N ASN A 37 0.88 2.16 -15.78
CA ASN A 37 1.68 2.34 -14.57
C ASN A 37 1.24 1.43 -13.43
N GLY A 38 2.19 1.14 -12.53
CA GLY A 38 1.94 0.43 -11.30
C GLY A 38 1.08 1.24 -10.31
N GLY A 39 0.21 0.55 -9.58
CA GLY A 39 -0.61 1.16 -8.55
C GLY A 39 0.19 1.51 -7.30
N ARG A 40 -0.15 2.63 -6.63
CA ARG A 40 0.49 3.05 -5.39
C ARG A 40 0.22 2.05 -4.27
N GLY A 41 1.25 1.78 -3.46
CA GLY A 41 1.12 1.03 -2.22
C GLY A 41 0.27 1.75 -1.17
N GLY A 42 -0.32 0.98 -0.26
CA GLY A 42 -1.12 1.52 0.84
C GLY A 42 -0.28 2.35 1.81
N ASN A 43 -0.95 3.12 2.67
CA ASN A 43 -0.32 3.86 3.76
C ASN A 43 -0.68 3.22 5.11
N ILE A 44 0.17 3.44 6.11
CA ILE A 44 -0.13 3.15 7.51
C ILE A 44 -0.36 4.50 8.19
N ILE A 45 -1.49 4.63 8.89
CA ILE A 45 -1.85 5.84 9.62
C ILE A 45 -2.21 5.42 11.05
N LEU A 46 -1.64 6.11 12.03
CA LEU A 46 -2.07 6.02 13.42
C LEU A 46 -3.03 7.16 13.69
N GLU A 47 -4.28 6.83 14.00
CA GLU A 47 -5.32 7.79 14.32
C GLU A 47 -5.60 7.77 15.82
N VAL A 48 -5.68 8.96 16.41
CA VAL A 48 -5.95 9.10 17.83
C VAL A 48 -7.47 9.08 18.04
N SER A 49 -7.94 8.20 18.92
CA SER A 49 -9.33 8.16 19.35
C SER A 49 -9.46 8.47 20.83
N ARG A 50 -10.43 9.31 21.19
CA ARG A 50 -10.76 9.61 22.61
C ARG A 50 -11.46 8.46 23.32
N GLN A 51 -11.89 7.43 22.60
CA GLN A 51 -12.58 6.27 23.18
C GLN A 51 -11.59 5.19 23.65
N LEU A 52 -10.32 5.27 23.24
CA LEU A 52 -9.27 4.33 23.61
C LEU A 52 -8.49 4.87 24.81
N ASN A 53 -8.41 4.07 25.88
CA ASN A 53 -7.78 4.47 27.14
C ASN A 53 -6.48 3.72 27.46
N SER A 54 -6.12 2.71 26.68
CA SER A 54 -4.89 1.91 26.87
C SER A 54 -4.34 1.39 25.54
N LEU A 55 -3.11 0.87 25.54
CA LEU A 55 -2.49 0.21 24.37
C LEU A 55 -2.72 -1.31 24.39
N GLN A 56 -3.68 -1.79 25.20
CA GLN A 56 -3.92 -3.21 25.40
C GLN A 56 -4.29 -3.94 24.10
N ASP A 57 -5.01 -3.25 23.21
CA ASP A 57 -5.41 -3.79 21.91
C ASP A 57 -4.23 -4.09 20.98
N TYR A 58 -3.05 -3.50 21.23
CA TYR A 58 -1.85 -3.66 20.41
C TYR A 58 -0.87 -4.70 20.94
N ARG A 59 -1.23 -5.45 22.00
CA ARG A 59 -0.37 -6.48 22.62
C ARG A 59 -0.55 -7.89 22.04
N PHE A 60 -1.55 -8.11 21.19
CA PHE A 60 -1.87 -9.42 20.60
C PHE A 60 -1.29 -9.58 19.20
#